data_AF-A0A7J4IGQ3-F1
#
_entry.id   AF-A0A7J4IGQ3-F1
#
_cell.length_a   1.000
_cell.length_b   1.000
_cell.length_c   1.000
_cell.angle_alpha   90.00
_cell.angle_beta   90.00
_cell.angle_gamma   90.00
#
_symmetry.space_group_name_H-M   'P 1'
#
loop_
_entity.id
_entity.type
_entity.pdbx_description
1 polymer ?
#
loop_
_entity_poly.entity_id
_entity_poly.type
_entity_poly.pdbx_seq_one_letter_code
_entity_poly.pdbx_strand_id
1 'polypeptide(L)'
;MAEIHLNRTGINSVETPDSPVEVQAGSLLRLKLINHAAPIHLTLSSSNAAPFTDFFHQNVYVREETVFDIPIREDAFPGSFDVTVITGYGTVRASMKVAVLREPPRPQEPPQRPRYPALAPPERTLPPVVLLFAAAGLVLYLVWWITRLEVVNFAAFLLLLAGIVVGWLTQRS
;
A
#
# COMPACT_ATOMS: atom_id res chain seq x y z
N MET A 1 6.22 5.69 -27.26
CA MET A 1 6.87 5.16 -28.47
C MET A 1 8.30 5.65 -28.44
N ALA A 2 9.27 4.75 -28.62
CA ALA A 2 10.70 5.07 -28.54
C ALA A 2 11.31 5.07 -29.93
N GLU A 3 12.13 6.08 -30.24
CA GLU A 3 12.82 6.19 -31.52
C GLU A 3 14.26 5.72 -31.40
N ILE A 4 14.71 4.94 -32.38
CA ILE A 4 16.08 4.44 -32.51
C ILE A 4 16.55 4.88 -33.89
N HIS A 5 17.60 5.70 -33.92
CA HIS A 5 18.15 6.20 -35.18
C HIS A 5 19.34 5.35 -35.61
N LEU A 6 19.33 4.95 -36.88
CA LEU A 6 20.36 4.13 -37.51
C LEU A 6 21.05 4.98 -38.57
N ASN A 7 22.37 4.86 -38.65
CA ASN A 7 23.20 5.56 -39.65
C ASN A 7 23.14 7.10 -39.60
N ARG A 8 22.70 7.70 -38.49
CA ARG A 8 22.52 9.16 -38.39
C ARG A 8 23.84 9.91 -38.27
N THR A 9 24.77 9.38 -37.48
CA THR A 9 26.10 9.98 -37.22
C THR A 9 27.24 9.34 -38.02
N GLY A 10 26.97 8.23 -38.71
CA GLY A 10 27.94 7.53 -39.57
C GLY A 10 27.48 6.13 -39.96
N ILE A 11 28.22 5.44 -40.83
CA ILE A 11 27.87 4.08 -41.28
C ILE A 11 27.86 3.11 -40.08
N ASN A 12 26.80 2.33 -39.95
CA ASN A 12 26.47 1.44 -38.85
C ASN A 12 26.29 2.12 -37.47
N SER A 13 26.21 3.45 -37.39
CA SER A 13 25.89 4.14 -36.13
C SER A 13 24.50 3.77 -35.64
N VAL A 14 24.34 3.69 -34.31
CA VAL A 14 23.07 3.43 -33.66
C VAL A 14 22.93 4.41 -32.50
N GLU A 15 21.84 5.15 -32.50
CA GLU A 15 21.46 6.07 -31.42
C GLU A 15 20.16 5.57 -30.80
N THR A 16 20.21 5.36 -29.49
CA THR A 16 19.08 4.95 -28.67
C THR A 16 18.73 6.06 -27.67
N PRO A 17 17.50 6.10 -27.12
CA PRO A 17 17.16 7.07 -26.08
C PRO A 17 18.07 6.96 -24.85
N ASP A 18 18.52 8.10 -24.34
CA ASP A 18 19.36 8.17 -23.12
C ASP A 18 18.54 7.95 -21.85
N SER A 19 17.25 8.32 -21.87
CA SER A 19 16.33 8.13 -20.75
C SER A 19 15.59 6.79 -20.84
N PRO A 20 15.22 6.20 -19.68
CA PRO A 20 14.40 4.99 -19.67
C PRO A 20 13.07 5.20 -20.39
N VAL A 21 12.73 4.25 -21.26
CA VAL A 21 11.43 4.22 -21.96
C VAL A 21 10.41 3.56 -21.05
N GLU A 22 9.40 4.32 -20.63
CA GLU A 22 8.32 3.80 -19.78
C GLU A 22 7.26 3.07 -20.62
N VAL A 23 6.84 1.90 -20.13
CA VAL A 23 5.79 1.09 -20.74
C VAL A 23 4.93 0.45 -19.64
N GLN A 24 3.62 0.35 -19.87
CA GLN A 24 2.72 -0.29 -18.91
C GLN A 24 2.72 -1.81 -19.09
N ALA A 25 2.62 -2.56 -17.99
CA ALA A 25 2.33 -3.99 -18.03
C ALA A 25 1.04 -4.26 -18.82
N GLY A 26 1.04 -5.26 -19.69
CA GLY A 26 -0.09 -5.57 -20.59
C GLY A 26 -0.20 -4.69 -21.83
N SER A 27 0.76 -3.80 -22.08
CA SER A 27 0.77 -2.94 -23.28
C SER A 27 1.89 -3.32 -24.25
N LEU A 28 1.98 -2.62 -25.40
CA LEU A 28 3.02 -2.84 -26.41
C LEU A 28 4.13 -1.80 -26.26
N LEU A 29 5.36 -2.26 -26.09
CA LEU A 29 6.54 -1.43 -26.28
C LEU A 29 6.76 -1.23 -27.78
N ARG A 30 6.42 -0.03 -28.28
CA ARG A 30 6.58 0.34 -29.68
C ARG A 30 7.90 1.03 -29.96
N LEU A 31 8.73 0.41 -30.78
CA LEU A 31 10.02 0.92 -31.25
C LEU A 31 9.90 1.43 -32.68
N LYS A 32 10.35 2.66 -32.94
CA LYS A 32 10.49 3.23 -34.28
C LYS A 32 11.95 3.18 -34.70
N LEU A 33 12.28 2.31 -35.63
CA LEU A 33 13.61 2.21 -36.23
C LEU A 33 13.66 3.16 -37.43
N ILE A 34 14.52 4.17 -37.39
CA ILE A 34 14.64 5.20 -38.44
C ILE A 34 16.05 5.13 -39.02
N ASN A 35 16.15 4.72 -40.28
CA ASN A 35 17.40 4.61 -41.01
C ASN A 35 17.66 5.84 -41.88
N HIS A 36 18.83 6.45 -41.73
CA HIS A 36 19.23 7.67 -42.44
C HIS A 36 20.17 7.42 -43.64
N ALA A 37 20.44 6.16 -43.98
CA ALA A 37 21.38 5.81 -45.06
C ALA A 37 20.93 4.55 -45.84
N ALA A 38 21.91 3.81 -46.37
CA ALA A 38 21.65 2.55 -47.08
C ALA A 38 20.90 1.54 -46.17
N PRO A 39 20.08 0.64 -46.76
CA PRO A 39 19.32 -0.34 -45.98
C PRO A 39 20.21 -1.21 -45.10
N ILE A 40 19.72 -1.55 -43.92
CA ILE A 40 20.52 -2.24 -42.89
C ILE A 40 19.78 -3.43 -42.29
N HIS A 41 20.53 -4.51 -42.07
CA HIS A 41 20.12 -5.62 -41.24
C HIS A 41 20.61 -5.40 -39.81
N LEU A 42 19.71 -5.55 -38.85
CA LEU A 42 20.01 -5.42 -37.44
C LEU A 42 19.39 -6.54 -36.64
N THR A 43 19.91 -6.73 -35.45
CA THR A 43 19.37 -7.63 -34.45
C THR A 43 18.91 -6.82 -33.26
N LEU A 44 17.65 -7.00 -32.86
CA LEU A 44 17.15 -6.60 -31.55
C LEU A 44 17.28 -7.79 -30.61
N SER A 45 17.74 -7.57 -29.38
CA SER A 45 17.85 -8.62 -28.38
C SER A 45 17.66 -8.08 -26.98
N SER A 46 17.26 -8.95 -26.06
CA SER A 46 17.24 -8.65 -24.63
C SER A 46 17.65 -9.88 -23.82
N SER A 47 18.57 -9.69 -22.88
CA SER A 47 19.08 -10.76 -22.02
C SER A 47 18.32 -10.89 -20.69
N ASN A 48 17.61 -9.84 -20.26
CA ASN A 48 16.92 -9.74 -18.98
C ASN A 48 15.41 -9.45 -19.13
N ALA A 49 14.86 -9.55 -20.34
CA ALA A 49 13.44 -9.32 -20.63
C ALA A 49 12.49 -10.43 -20.17
N ALA A 50 12.99 -11.64 -19.88
CA ALA A 50 12.15 -12.82 -19.61
C ALA A 50 11.03 -12.62 -18.56
N PRO A 51 11.23 -11.85 -17.46
CA PRO A 51 10.15 -11.56 -16.50
C PRO A 51 9.03 -10.65 -17.05
N PHE A 52 9.28 -9.94 -18.15
CA PHE A 52 8.43 -8.88 -18.68
C PHE A 52 7.82 -9.20 -20.04
N THR A 53 8.51 -9.99 -20.88
CA THR A 53 8.08 -10.33 -22.24
C THR A 53 8.72 -11.64 -22.71
N ASP A 54 8.08 -12.31 -23.67
CA ASP A 54 8.65 -13.47 -24.37
C ASP A 54 9.66 -13.07 -25.45
N PHE A 55 9.79 -11.77 -25.72
CA PHE A 55 10.79 -11.26 -26.65
C PHE A 55 12.21 -11.51 -26.11
N PHE A 56 13.00 -12.24 -26.89
CA PHE A 56 14.42 -12.50 -26.60
C PHE A 56 15.33 -11.97 -27.71
N HIS A 57 14.99 -12.26 -28.97
CA HIS A 57 15.84 -11.94 -30.12
C HIS A 57 15.01 -11.86 -31.40
N GLN A 58 15.27 -10.85 -32.24
CA GLN A 58 14.70 -10.77 -33.57
C GLN A 58 15.61 -10.01 -34.55
N ASN A 59 15.76 -10.55 -35.75
CA ASN A 59 16.44 -9.88 -36.85
C ASN A 59 15.45 -9.04 -37.65
N VAL A 60 15.81 -7.78 -37.90
CA VAL A 60 14.97 -6.81 -38.59
C VAL A 60 15.77 -6.21 -39.76
N TYR A 61 15.11 -6.06 -40.89
CA TYR A 61 15.63 -5.33 -42.03
C TYR A 61 14.94 -3.97 -42.13
N VAL A 62 15.71 -2.89 -42.13
CA VAL A 62 15.19 -1.52 -42.13
C VAL A 62 15.67 -0.80 -43.38
N ARG A 63 14.72 -0.34 -44.21
CA ARG A 63 15.03 0.47 -45.41
C ARG A 63 15.07 1.96 -45.08
N GLU A 64 13.93 2.50 -44.65
CA GLU A 64 13.76 3.90 -44.25
C GLU A 64 13.24 3.96 -42.83
N GLU A 65 12.01 3.49 -42.61
CA GLU A 65 11.43 3.37 -41.28
C GLU A 65 10.81 1.99 -41.07
N THR A 66 10.82 1.51 -39.84
CA THR A 66 10.13 0.28 -39.46
C THR A 66 9.67 0.39 -38.02
N VAL A 67 8.45 -0.04 -37.76
CA VAL A 67 7.90 -0.12 -36.40
C VAL A 67 8.00 -1.57 -35.93
N PHE A 68 8.52 -1.75 -34.71
CA PHE A 68 8.65 -3.04 -34.06
C PHE A 68 7.97 -3.00 -32.70
N ASP A 69 6.95 -3.84 -32.52
CA ASP A 69 6.15 -3.91 -31.29
C ASP A 69 6.60 -5.11 -30.45
N ILE A 70 6.98 -4.88 -29.20
CA ILE A 70 7.31 -5.90 -28.21
C ILE A 70 6.16 -6.00 -27.21
N PRO A 71 5.44 -7.13 -27.12
CA PRO A 71 4.35 -7.28 -26.17
C PRO A 71 4.88 -7.42 -24.74
N ILE A 72 4.41 -6.58 -23.83
CA ILE A 72 4.72 -6.69 -22.39
C ILE A 72 3.62 -7.50 -21.72
N ARG A 73 4.00 -8.49 -20.93
CA ARG A 73 3.07 -9.37 -20.21
C ARG A 73 2.17 -8.56 -19.27
N GLU A 74 0.92 -8.98 -19.15
CA GLU A 74 -0.06 -8.36 -18.23
C GLU A 74 0.30 -8.59 -16.77
N ASP A 75 0.90 -9.74 -16.45
CA ASP A 75 1.31 -10.13 -15.10
C ASP A 75 2.70 -9.62 -14.71
N ALA A 76 3.38 -8.89 -15.60
CA ALA A 76 4.71 -8.34 -15.36
C ALA A 76 4.75 -7.51 -14.06
N PHE A 77 5.82 -7.69 -13.28
CA PHE A 77 6.08 -6.87 -12.11
C PHE A 77 6.73 -5.54 -12.51
N PRO A 78 6.58 -4.48 -11.70
CA PRO A 78 7.36 -3.26 -11.89
C PRO A 78 8.86 -3.55 -11.91
N GLY A 79 9.58 -2.96 -12.86
CA GLY A 79 11.01 -3.20 -12.99
C GLY A 79 11.57 -2.61 -14.28
N SER A 80 12.78 -3.04 -14.66
CA SER A 80 13.39 -2.62 -15.91
C SER A 80 14.14 -3.74 -16.59
N PHE A 81 14.14 -3.73 -17.93
CA PHE A 81 14.98 -4.58 -18.76
C PHE A 81 15.64 -3.75 -19.86
N ASP A 82 16.61 -4.33 -20.55
CA ASP A 82 17.38 -3.64 -21.58
C ASP A 82 17.08 -4.23 -22.96
N VAL A 83 16.94 -3.37 -23.97
CA VAL A 83 16.85 -3.77 -25.38
C VAL A 83 18.12 -3.34 -26.07
N THR A 84 18.88 -4.32 -26.57
CA THR A 84 20.13 -4.11 -27.30
C THR A 84 19.88 -4.20 -28.79
N VAL A 85 20.31 -3.17 -29.51
CA VAL A 85 20.35 -3.08 -30.96
C VAL A 85 21.77 -3.41 -31.42
N ILE A 86 21.90 -4.37 -32.31
CA ILE A 86 23.20 -4.86 -32.81
C ILE A 86 23.21 -4.73 -34.33
N THR A 87 24.22 -4.06 -34.87
CA THR A 87 24.39 -3.81 -36.32
C THR A 87 25.82 -4.11 -36.76
N GLY A 88 26.11 -3.94 -38.06
CA GLY A 88 27.45 -4.07 -38.61
C GLY A 88 28.06 -5.46 -38.38
N TYR A 89 27.27 -6.52 -38.55
CA TYR A 89 27.68 -7.91 -38.29
C TYR A 89 28.16 -8.17 -36.85
N GLY A 90 27.61 -7.45 -35.87
CA GLY A 90 27.93 -7.64 -34.45
C GLY A 90 29.01 -6.70 -33.92
N THR A 91 29.51 -5.77 -34.74
CA THR A 91 30.58 -4.83 -34.35
C THR A 91 30.06 -3.61 -33.59
N VAL A 92 28.81 -3.20 -33.85
CA VAL A 92 28.19 -2.06 -33.17
C VAL A 92 27.04 -2.54 -32.30
N ARG A 93 27.01 -2.07 -31.05
CA ARG A 93 25.96 -2.37 -30.07
C ARG A 93 25.55 -1.09 -29.36
N ALA A 94 24.25 -0.87 -29.25
CA ALA A 94 23.66 0.16 -28.40
C ALA A 94 22.52 -0.45 -27.59
N SER A 95 22.34 -0.01 -26.35
CA SER A 95 21.31 -0.54 -25.45
C SER A 95 20.46 0.60 -24.93
N MET A 96 19.15 0.38 -24.88
CA MET A 96 18.22 1.26 -24.18
C MET A 96 17.58 0.55 -23.00
N LYS A 97 17.28 1.31 -21.95
CA LYS A 97 16.57 0.81 -20.78
C LYS A 97 15.07 1.00 -20.96
N VAL A 98 14.30 -0.03 -20.64
CA VAL A 98 12.83 -0.01 -20.63
C VAL A 98 12.37 -0.18 -19.18
N ALA A 99 11.54 0.75 -18.70
CA ALA A 99 10.93 0.69 -17.39
C ALA A 99 9.48 0.20 -17.51
N VAL A 100 9.19 -0.95 -16.92
CA VAL A 100 7.83 -1.51 -16.87
C VAL A 100 7.14 -0.97 -15.64
N LEU A 101 6.04 -0.24 -15.87
CA LEU A 101 5.17 0.31 -14.85
C LEU A 101 3.96 -0.60 -14.67
N ARG A 102 3.48 -0.70 -13.43
CA ARG A 102 2.20 -1.34 -13.12
C ARG A 102 1.42 -0.41 -12.23
N GLU A 103 0.21 -0.07 -12.65
CA GLU A 103 -0.68 0.71 -11.81
C GLU A 103 -1.05 -0.13 -10.57
N PRO A 104 -0.94 0.42 -9.35
CA PRO A 104 -1.33 -0.31 -8.16
C PRO A 104 -2.81 -0.70 -8.26
N PRO A 105 -3.19 -1.92 -7.83
CA PRO A 105 -4.59 -2.31 -7.83
C PRO A 105 -5.40 -1.27 -7.06
N ARG A 106 -6.42 -0.68 -7.72
CA ARG A 106 -7.28 0.33 -7.12
C ARG A 106 -7.84 -0.25 -5.81
N PRO A 107 -7.71 0.44 -4.66
CA PRO A 107 -8.26 -0.06 -3.41
C PRO A 107 -9.74 -0.37 -3.60
N GLN A 108 -10.13 -1.63 -3.42
CA GLN A 108 -11.54 -1.99 -3.39
C GLN A 108 -12.15 -1.29 -2.17
N GLU A 109 -13.22 -0.52 -2.39
CA GLU A 109 -13.97 0.05 -1.27
C GLU A 109 -14.38 -1.10 -0.33
N PRO A 110 -14.06 -1.02 0.97
CA PRO A 110 -14.47 -2.05 1.89
C PRO A 110 -15.99 -2.17 1.85
N PRO A 111 -16.54 -3.40 1.83
CA PRO A 111 -17.99 -3.59 1.83
C PRO A 111 -18.60 -2.83 3.00
N GLN A 112 -19.63 -2.01 2.72
CA GLN A 112 -20.32 -1.25 3.75
C GLN A 112 -20.79 -2.21 4.86
N ARG A 113 -20.18 -2.12 6.03
CA ARG A 113 -20.62 -2.91 7.18
C ARG A 113 -22.05 -2.49 7.52
N PRO A 114 -22.98 -3.44 7.74
CA PRO A 114 -24.32 -3.10 8.20
C PRO A 114 -24.22 -2.26 9.48
N ARG A 115 -24.86 -1.09 9.50
CA ARG A 115 -24.98 -0.24 10.69
C ARG A 115 -25.95 -0.92 11.65
N TYR A 116 -25.43 -1.58 12.67
CA TYR A 116 -26.26 -2.05 13.78
C TYR A 116 -26.67 -0.86 14.66
N PRO A 117 -27.92 -0.81 15.15
CA PRO A 117 -28.31 0.18 16.14
C PRO A 117 -27.44 0.01 17.39
N ALA A 118 -26.80 1.10 17.82
CA ALA A 118 -26.04 1.11 19.06
C ALA A 118 -27.04 0.98 20.22
N LEU A 119 -26.97 -0.12 20.97
CA LEU A 119 -27.67 -0.25 22.25
C LEU A 119 -27.11 0.81 23.20
N ALA A 120 -27.98 1.70 23.68
CA ALA A 120 -27.62 2.63 24.74
C ALA A 120 -27.19 1.81 25.97
N PRO A 121 -26.09 2.17 26.64
CA PRO A 121 -25.68 1.48 27.86
C PRO A 121 -26.79 1.62 28.92
N PRO A 122 -27.10 0.55 29.68
CA PRO A 122 -28.10 0.62 30.72
C PRO A 122 -27.69 1.66 31.78
N GLU A 123 -28.62 2.54 32.16
CA GLU A 123 -28.41 3.50 33.24
C GLU A 123 -28.12 2.77 34.54
N ARG A 124 -26.88 2.93 35.06
CA ARG A 124 -26.50 2.38 36.37
C ARG A 124 -26.94 3.35 37.46
N THR A 125 -28.14 3.14 37.99
CA THR A 125 -28.60 3.83 39.20
C THR A 125 -28.00 3.17 40.45
N LEU A 126 -27.46 3.97 41.38
CA LEU A 126 -27.00 3.47 42.68
C LEU A 126 -28.20 2.91 43.48
N PRO A 127 -28.11 1.71 44.08
CA PRO A 127 -29.21 1.16 44.87
C PRO A 127 -29.56 2.08 46.05
N PRO A 128 -30.85 2.33 46.34
CA PRO A 128 -31.28 3.18 47.47
C PRO A 128 -30.71 2.75 48.82
N VAL A 129 -30.46 1.45 48.99
CA VAL A 129 -29.85 0.87 50.21
C VAL A 129 -28.43 1.40 50.42
N VAL A 130 -27.63 1.53 49.35
CA VAL A 130 -26.25 2.05 49.46
C VAL A 130 -26.27 3.52 49.88
N LEU A 131 -27.20 4.30 49.35
CA LEU A 131 -27.39 5.71 49.74
C LEU A 131 -27.78 5.84 51.22
N LEU A 132 -28.61 4.93 51.74
CA LEU A 132 -29.02 4.92 53.14
C LEU A 132 -27.83 4.66 54.08
N PHE A 133 -26.98 3.68 53.77
CA PHE A 133 -25.75 3.43 54.55
C PHE A 133 -24.77 4.62 54.49
N ALA A 134 -24.62 5.24 53.31
CA ALA A 134 -23.77 6.42 53.15
C ALA A 134 -24.27 7.61 53.98
N ALA A 135 -25.57 7.89 53.94
CA ALA A 135 -26.19 8.96 54.72
C ALA A 135 -26.07 8.72 56.22
N ALA A 136 -26.40 7.50 56.69
CA ALA A 136 -26.31 7.16 58.10
C ALA A 136 -24.86 7.19 58.63
N GLY A 137 -23.90 6.73 57.83
CA GLY A 137 -22.47 6.81 58.17
C GLY A 137 -21.98 8.25 58.26
N LEU A 138 -22.42 9.12 57.33
CA LEU A 138 -22.11 10.55 57.35
C LEU A 138 -22.67 11.23 58.61
N VAL A 139 -23.93 10.94 58.97
CA VAL A 139 -24.55 11.48 60.19
C VAL A 139 -23.76 11.06 61.44
N LEU A 140 -23.40 9.78 61.56
CA LEU A 140 -22.61 9.29 62.70
C LEU A 140 -21.23 9.96 62.76
N TYR A 141 -20.59 10.15 61.62
CA TYR A 141 -19.31 10.86 61.56
C TYR A 141 -19.42 12.32 62.03
N LEU A 142 -20.50 13.02 61.65
CA LEU A 142 -20.77 14.38 62.15
C LEU A 142 -21.05 14.40 63.66
N VAL A 143 -21.76 13.39 64.18
CA VAL A 143 -21.99 13.24 65.63
C VAL A 143 -20.68 13.00 66.38
N TRP A 144 -19.78 12.17 65.85
CA TRP A 144 -18.43 12.02 66.39
C TRP A 144 -17.67 13.35 66.39
N TRP A 145 -17.75 14.12 65.29
CA TRP A 145 -17.04 15.40 65.19
C TRP A 145 -17.37 16.36 66.35
N ILE A 146 -18.63 16.34 66.79
CA ILE A 146 -19.12 17.18 67.90
C ILE A 146 -18.77 16.56 69.26
N THR A 147 -19.01 15.26 69.43
CA THR A 147 -18.92 14.59 70.74
C THR A 147 -17.52 14.08 71.09
N ARG A 148 -16.64 13.93 70.08
CA ARG A 148 -15.30 13.34 70.15
C ARG A 148 -15.27 11.94 70.78
N LEU A 149 -16.38 11.21 70.72
CA LEU A 149 -16.49 9.84 71.22
C LEU A 149 -16.01 8.83 70.18
N GLU A 150 -14.84 8.23 70.38
CA GLU A 150 -14.21 7.31 69.42
C GLU A 150 -15.12 6.13 69.02
N VAL A 151 -15.97 5.63 69.93
CA VAL A 151 -16.93 4.56 69.64
C VAL A 151 -17.87 4.93 68.47
N VAL A 152 -18.25 6.21 68.36
CA VAL A 152 -19.12 6.70 67.30
C VAL A 152 -18.38 6.75 65.95
N ASN A 153 -17.08 7.07 65.97
CA ASN A 153 -16.24 7.05 64.78
C ASN A 153 -16.08 5.62 64.24
N PHE A 154 -15.79 4.66 65.12
CA PHE A 154 -15.71 3.25 64.75
C PHE A 154 -17.05 2.73 64.18
N ALA A 155 -18.17 3.12 64.79
CA ALA A 155 -19.49 2.77 64.29
C ALA A 155 -19.77 3.36 62.90
N ALA A 156 -19.42 4.64 62.67
CA ALA A 156 -19.56 5.29 61.36
C ALA A 156 -18.74 4.58 60.28
N PHE A 157 -17.49 4.24 60.59
CA PHE A 157 -16.60 3.52 59.68
C PHE A 157 -17.15 2.14 59.30
N LEU A 158 -17.57 1.35 60.28
CA LEU A 158 -18.14 0.02 60.04
C LEU A 158 -19.43 0.11 59.21
N LEU A 159 -20.25 1.13 59.43
CA LEU A 159 -21.51 1.32 58.70
C LEU A 159 -21.27 1.68 57.23
N LEU A 160 -20.29 2.54 56.94
CA LEU A 160 -19.90 2.87 55.57
C LEU A 160 -19.32 1.65 54.85
N LEU A 161 -18.46 0.88 55.54
CA LEU A 161 -17.88 -0.35 54.99
C LEU A 161 -18.98 -1.38 54.66
N ALA A 162 -19.97 -1.53 55.55
CA ALA A 162 -21.14 -2.39 55.29
C ALA A 162 -21.92 -1.93 54.05
N GLY A 163 -22.11 -0.62 53.86
CA GLY A 163 -22.75 -0.06 52.67
C GLY A 163 -22.04 -0.41 51.36
N ILE A 164 -20.69 -0.42 51.37
CA ILE A 164 -19.88 -0.83 50.22
C ILE A 164 -20.08 -2.32 49.92
N VAL A 165 -20.05 -3.17 50.95
CA VAL A 165 -20.24 -4.62 50.78
C VAL A 165 -21.64 -4.94 50.25
N VAL A 166 -22.67 -4.30 50.79
CA VAL A 166 -24.06 -4.45 50.32
C VAL A 166 -24.21 -3.95 48.87
N GLY A 167 -23.59 -2.81 48.53
CA GLY A 167 -23.56 -2.31 47.16
C GLY A 167 -22.91 -3.29 46.18
N TRP A 168 -21.83 -3.94 46.61
CA TRP A 168 -21.13 -4.94 45.80
C TRP A 168 -21.96 -6.22 45.61
N LEU A 169 -22.66 -6.69 46.64
CA LEU A 169 -23.53 -7.87 46.53
C LEU A 169 -24.76 -7.60 45.66
N THR A 170 -25.34 -6.39 45.78
CA THR A 170 -26.53 -6.00 45.00
C THR A 170 -26.24 -5.72 43.53
N GLN A 171 -25.01 -5.31 43.17
CA GLN A 171 -24.61 -5.16 41.75
C GLN A 171 -24.22 -6.49 41.09
N ARG A 172 -23.97 -7.56 41.86
CA ARG A 172 -23.59 -8.89 41.36
C ARG A 172 -24.76 -9.83 41.10
N SER A 173 -25.93 -9.56 41.69
CA SER A 173 -27.16 -10.36 41.52
C SER A 173 -28.00 -9.78 40.38
#